data_AF-I3ZA47-F1
#
_entry.id   AF-I3ZA47-F1
#
_cell.length_a   1.000
_cell.length_b   1.000
_cell.length_c   1.000
_cell.angle_alpha   90.00
_cell.angle_beta   90.00
_cell.angle_gamma   90.00
#
_symmetry.space_group_name_H-M   'P 1'
#
loop_
_entity.id
_entity.type
_entity.pdbx_description
1 polymer ?
#
loop_
_entity_poly.entity_id
_entity_poly.type
_entity_poly.pdbx_seq_one_letter_code
_entity_poly.pdbx_strand_id
1 'polypeptide(L)'
;MKLSISKNVHLVEPGDFEPTDHWYPRVLNSNIHPLVSYFLNLSHKQIAERYNRLHPQSDLEALMKIMSYQPQYFRWAGTDLMHVTNNEGNRKLTVIETNSCPSGQKSMPLLDLNVEQGGYKRLIEKTFKPMVKAHDMEGALAVIYDKNPMENIGYAATVADVFGENVFLAKFEKLDNDPPVKFENGVMFIRNEKDEWVKIRAAFRYVTQEPWARLPKTTKTLLLNPIEACLSGGRNKEVASAAYDSFNEEFAENGISIFTPKTFRKVKYSELQGHLDRLGGSMVIKVPDSNAGQGVYTVVNQKELDHAMSEIDPKDQYLVQELIHSNFSANLDPSKAWYHVGTIPDSKGRSFAFDLRLMMHATEEGIRPLAVYSRRSRFPLNEELPEEMNSWEVYGTNLSIKGEDGWTYADERLMLFDIRNFGLLGVGIDELIKGFVQSAMAVYAIDQNAIKIYGESLIKDYFTTQNL
;
A
#
# COMPACT_ATOMS: atom_id res chain seq x y z
N MET A 1 2.53 -8.53 -27.20
CA MET A 1 3.71 -7.64 -27.33
C MET A 1 4.69 -8.16 -28.41
N LYS A 2 5.08 -7.37 -29.42
CA LYS A 2 6.34 -7.62 -30.13
C LYS A 2 7.45 -7.34 -29.11
N LEU A 3 7.98 -8.39 -28.48
CA LEU A 3 9.11 -8.30 -27.57
C LEU A 3 10.27 -7.62 -28.30
N SER A 4 10.49 -6.34 -28.02
CA SER A 4 11.73 -5.65 -28.39
C SER A 4 12.89 -6.29 -27.61
N ILE A 5 14.01 -6.44 -28.31
CA ILE A 5 15.21 -7.22 -27.96
C ILE A 5 16.14 -6.46 -27.00
N SER A 6 15.80 -5.23 -26.60
CA SER A 6 16.53 -4.52 -25.55
C SER A 6 16.21 -5.13 -24.18
N LYS A 7 17.24 -5.64 -23.48
CA LYS A 7 17.10 -6.42 -22.24
C LYS A 7 16.39 -5.66 -21.10
N ASN A 8 16.43 -4.32 -21.10
CA ASN A 8 16.04 -3.48 -19.95
C ASN A 8 15.14 -2.27 -20.29
N VAL A 9 14.87 -1.98 -21.57
CA VAL A 9 13.99 -0.88 -22.01
C VAL A 9 13.12 -1.30 -23.17
N HIS A 10 11.84 -0.95 -23.12
CA HIS A 10 10.89 -1.18 -24.20
C HIS A 10 10.14 0.12 -24.51
N LEU A 11 9.91 0.37 -25.79
CA LEU A 11 8.96 1.40 -26.22
C LEU A 11 7.56 0.77 -26.28
N VAL A 12 6.60 1.39 -25.61
CA VAL A 12 5.20 0.96 -25.57
C VAL A 12 4.37 1.97 -26.35
N GLU A 13 3.58 1.48 -27.31
CA GLU A 13 2.77 2.29 -28.22
C GLU A 13 1.29 2.30 -27.81
N PRO A 14 0.52 3.34 -28.18
CA PRO A 14 -0.93 3.31 -28.03
C PRO A 14 -1.53 2.10 -28.77
N GLY A 15 -2.39 1.34 -28.08
CA GLY A 15 -3.00 0.10 -28.55
C GLY A 15 -2.31 -1.17 -28.05
N ASP A 16 -1.21 -1.08 -27.32
CA ASP A 16 -0.45 -2.24 -26.83
C ASP A 16 -1.05 -2.91 -25.57
N PHE A 17 -2.13 -2.38 -24.99
CA PHE A 17 -2.73 -2.96 -23.79
C PHE A 17 -3.41 -4.30 -24.11
N GLU A 18 -2.88 -5.38 -23.55
CA GLU A 18 -3.43 -6.72 -23.67
C GLU A 18 -3.89 -7.21 -22.29
N PRO A 19 -5.19 -7.40 -22.03
CA PRO A 19 -5.68 -7.75 -20.70
C PRO A 19 -5.06 -9.02 -20.14
N THR A 20 -4.81 -10.02 -20.99
CA THR A 20 -4.23 -11.30 -20.54
C THR A 20 -2.80 -11.18 -20.00
N ASP A 21 -2.09 -10.09 -20.34
CA ASP A 21 -0.72 -9.82 -19.87
C ASP A 21 -0.67 -9.06 -18.53
N HIS A 22 -1.80 -8.49 -18.05
CA HIS A 22 -1.81 -7.48 -16.96
C HIS A 22 -2.71 -7.82 -15.77
N TRP A 23 -3.53 -8.86 -15.90
CA TRP A 23 -4.48 -9.31 -14.88
C TRP A 23 -4.23 -10.77 -14.53
N TYR A 24 -4.51 -11.18 -13.29
CA TYR A 24 -4.54 -12.61 -12.99
C TYR A 24 -5.66 -13.28 -13.79
N PRO A 25 -5.46 -14.50 -14.34
CA PRO A 25 -6.52 -15.21 -15.07
C PRO A 25 -7.82 -15.35 -14.26
N ARG A 26 -7.72 -15.55 -12.94
CA ARG A 26 -8.89 -15.59 -12.03
C ARG A 26 -9.66 -14.28 -11.98
N VAL A 27 -8.98 -13.14 -12.15
CA VAL A 27 -9.56 -11.80 -12.11
C VAL A 27 -10.34 -11.50 -13.39
N LEU A 28 -9.77 -11.82 -14.56
CA LEU A 28 -10.47 -11.68 -15.85
C LEU A 28 -11.76 -12.50 -15.91
N ASN A 29 -11.78 -13.65 -15.23
CA ASN A 29 -12.93 -14.54 -15.15
C ASN A 29 -13.82 -14.31 -13.91
N SER A 30 -13.72 -13.14 -13.29
CA SER A 30 -14.48 -12.80 -12.08
C SER A 30 -15.36 -11.56 -12.30
N ASN A 31 -16.48 -11.51 -11.59
CA ASN A 31 -17.35 -10.34 -11.54
C ASN A 31 -17.23 -9.68 -10.17
N ILE A 32 -17.02 -8.37 -10.16
CA ILE A 32 -16.96 -7.57 -8.93
C ILE A 32 -18.22 -7.78 -8.09
N HIS A 33 -18.06 -7.89 -6.77
CA HIS A 33 -19.21 -7.97 -5.88
C HIS A 33 -20.00 -6.64 -5.88
N PRO A 34 -21.35 -6.63 -5.98
CA PRO A 34 -22.14 -5.40 -6.08
C PRO A 34 -21.89 -4.37 -4.97
N LEU A 35 -21.74 -4.81 -3.71
CA LEU A 35 -21.40 -3.91 -2.60
C LEU A 35 -20.04 -3.22 -2.77
N VAL A 36 -19.07 -3.91 -3.38
CA VAL A 36 -17.72 -3.37 -3.62
C VAL A 36 -17.77 -2.36 -4.76
N SER A 37 -18.50 -2.69 -5.83
CA SER A 37 -18.77 -1.73 -6.91
C SER A 37 -19.46 -0.47 -6.39
N TYR A 38 -20.47 -0.63 -5.54
CA TYR A 38 -21.17 0.49 -4.92
C TYR A 38 -20.24 1.32 -4.03
N PHE A 39 -19.45 0.68 -3.17
CA PHE A 39 -18.43 1.33 -2.33
C PHE A 39 -17.48 2.23 -3.13
N LEU A 40 -16.95 1.72 -4.24
CA LEU A 40 -16.00 2.46 -5.09
C LEU A 40 -16.63 3.70 -5.78
N ASN A 41 -17.95 3.77 -5.82
CA ASN A 41 -18.72 4.87 -6.41
C ASN A 41 -19.37 5.81 -5.39
N LEU A 42 -19.28 5.54 -4.08
CA LEU A 42 -19.81 6.45 -3.04
C LEU A 42 -19.13 7.81 -3.11
N SER A 43 -19.87 8.91 -2.98
CA SER A 43 -19.29 10.25 -2.84
C SER A 43 -18.64 10.44 -1.47
N HIS A 44 -17.74 11.43 -1.33
CA HIS A 44 -17.15 11.78 -0.03
C HIS A 44 -18.21 12.09 1.01
N LYS A 45 -19.27 12.83 0.63
CA LYS A 45 -20.39 13.14 1.52
C LYS A 45 -21.08 11.86 2.02
N GLN A 46 -21.38 10.90 1.14
CA GLN A 46 -22.01 9.64 1.56
C GLN A 46 -21.12 8.85 2.53
N ILE A 47 -19.81 8.81 2.27
CA ILE A 47 -18.83 8.16 3.15
C ILE A 47 -18.77 8.87 4.51
N ALA A 48 -18.65 10.20 4.51
CA ALA A 48 -18.55 11.04 5.71
C ALA A 48 -19.78 10.87 6.61
N GLU A 49 -20.96 11.05 6.03
CA GLU A 49 -22.25 10.95 6.74
C GLU A 49 -22.45 9.54 7.31
N ARG A 50 -22.12 8.50 6.54
CA ARG A 50 -22.25 7.12 7.02
C ARG A 50 -21.24 6.82 8.13
N TYR A 51 -19.99 7.26 8.00
CA TYR A 51 -18.98 7.08 9.02
C TYR A 51 -19.37 7.82 10.31
N ASN A 52 -19.79 9.08 10.21
CA ASN A 52 -20.22 9.91 11.33
C ASN A 52 -21.44 9.31 12.05
N ARG A 53 -22.42 8.78 11.31
CA ARG A 53 -23.59 8.11 11.90
C ARG A 53 -23.23 6.91 12.77
N LEU A 54 -22.15 6.20 12.43
CA LEU A 54 -21.61 5.05 13.17
C LEU A 54 -20.60 5.45 14.26
N HIS A 55 -20.08 6.68 14.21
CA HIS A 55 -19.12 7.25 15.15
C HIS A 55 -19.57 8.69 15.49
N PRO A 56 -20.66 8.85 16.28
CA PRO A 56 -21.31 10.15 16.48
C PRO A 56 -20.41 11.21 17.12
N GLN A 57 -19.31 10.81 17.74
CA GLN A 57 -18.28 11.69 18.29
C GLN A 57 -17.33 12.28 17.23
N SER A 58 -17.33 11.74 16.01
CA SER A 58 -16.46 12.24 14.93
C SER A 58 -16.99 13.56 14.37
N ASP A 59 -16.09 14.41 13.93
CA ASP A 59 -16.40 15.68 13.28
C ASP A 59 -16.57 15.49 11.77
N LEU A 60 -17.75 15.85 11.26
CA LEU A 60 -18.08 15.70 9.85
C LEU A 60 -17.27 16.63 8.93
N GLU A 61 -16.97 17.85 9.38
CA GLU A 61 -16.17 18.82 8.63
C GLU A 61 -14.72 18.36 8.53
N ALA A 62 -14.15 17.85 9.63
CA ALA A 62 -12.81 17.27 9.63
C ALA A 62 -12.70 16.06 8.69
N LEU A 63 -13.68 15.15 8.71
CA LEU A 63 -13.75 14.02 7.79
C LEU A 63 -13.79 14.48 6.32
N MET A 64 -14.63 15.46 6.02
CA MET A 64 -14.72 16.03 4.67
C MET A 64 -13.41 16.71 4.26
N LYS A 65 -12.75 17.46 5.15
CA LYS A 65 -11.43 18.06 4.91
C LYS A 65 -10.40 17.01 4.51
N ILE A 66 -10.33 15.89 5.23
CA ILE A 66 -9.38 14.80 4.94
C ILE A 66 -9.70 14.12 3.60
N MET A 67 -10.96 13.85 3.31
CA MET A 67 -11.35 13.18 2.07
C MET A 67 -11.20 14.06 0.83
N SER A 68 -11.51 15.35 0.94
CA SER A 68 -11.34 16.33 -0.13
C SER A 68 -9.89 16.81 -0.27
N TYR A 69 -8.99 16.39 0.63
CA TYR A 69 -7.59 16.74 0.59
C TYR A 69 -6.94 16.26 -0.71
N GLN A 70 -6.09 17.10 -1.29
CA GLN A 70 -5.28 16.76 -2.46
C GLN A 70 -3.80 16.69 -2.05
N PRO A 71 -3.26 15.48 -1.82
CA PRO A 71 -1.86 15.30 -1.45
C PRO A 71 -0.89 15.99 -2.39
N GLN A 72 0.15 16.63 -1.84
CA GLN A 72 1.22 17.23 -2.63
C GLN A 72 2.20 16.16 -3.12
N TYR A 73 2.62 15.26 -2.23
CA TYR A 73 3.65 14.26 -2.49
C TYR A 73 3.06 12.84 -2.60
N PHE A 74 2.06 12.49 -1.80
CA PHE A 74 1.59 11.11 -1.63
C PHE A 74 0.25 10.83 -2.34
N ARG A 75 0.26 10.92 -3.67
CA ARG A 75 -0.95 10.89 -4.51
C ARG A 75 -1.46 9.50 -4.87
N TRP A 76 -0.65 8.45 -4.73
CA TRP A 76 -1.06 7.06 -4.96
C TRP A 76 -0.57 6.17 -3.82
N ALA A 77 -1.49 5.54 -3.09
CA ALA A 77 -1.16 4.85 -1.86
C ALA A 77 -1.89 3.52 -1.74
N GLY A 78 -1.32 2.59 -0.97
CA GLY A 78 -2.02 1.38 -0.54
C GLY A 78 -1.80 1.13 0.94
N THR A 79 -2.89 0.93 1.67
CA THR A 79 -2.86 0.66 3.12
C THR A 79 -3.19 -0.81 3.36
N ASP A 80 -2.48 -1.45 4.29
CA ASP A 80 -2.84 -2.78 4.81
C ASP A 80 -3.60 -2.57 6.10
N LEU A 81 -4.79 -3.14 6.15
CA LEU A 81 -5.64 -3.10 7.32
C LEU A 81 -5.89 -4.52 7.81
N MET A 82 -6.04 -4.70 9.12
CA MET A 82 -6.55 -5.94 9.69
C MET A 82 -7.89 -5.69 10.40
N HIS A 83 -8.85 -6.58 10.20
CA HIS A 83 -10.12 -6.54 10.89
C HIS A 83 -9.98 -7.22 12.25
N VAL A 84 -10.12 -6.43 13.31
CA VAL A 84 -9.84 -6.86 14.68
C VAL A 84 -11.02 -6.64 15.59
N THR A 85 -11.08 -7.41 16.66
CA THR A 85 -12.07 -7.28 17.72
C THR A 85 -11.43 -7.39 19.10
N ASN A 86 -12.01 -6.75 20.11
CA ASN A 86 -11.59 -6.90 21.50
C ASN A 86 -12.53 -7.83 22.28
N ASN A 87 -12.26 -8.04 23.56
CA ASN A 87 -13.08 -8.87 24.46
C ASN A 87 -14.52 -8.37 24.67
N GLU A 88 -14.80 -7.09 24.40
CA GLU A 88 -16.14 -6.51 24.44
C GLU A 88 -16.93 -6.70 23.14
N GLY A 89 -16.31 -7.30 22.10
CA GLY A 89 -16.89 -7.46 20.78
C GLY A 89 -16.84 -6.19 19.92
N ASN A 90 -16.14 -5.14 20.37
CA ASN A 90 -15.92 -3.94 19.57
C ASN A 90 -15.00 -4.29 18.40
N ARG A 91 -15.40 -3.93 17.18
CA ARG A 91 -14.65 -4.21 15.95
C ARG A 91 -13.99 -2.94 15.40
N LYS A 92 -12.74 -3.06 14.95
CA LYS A 92 -11.98 -1.99 14.32
C LYS A 92 -11.24 -2.49 13.10
N LEU A 93 -10.94 -1.57 12.18
CA LEU A 93 -9.93 -1.78 11.15
C LEU A 93 -8.67 -1.07 11.58
N THR A 94 -7.60 -1.84 11.79
CA THR A 94 -6.32 -1.30 12.25
C THR A 94 -5.33 -1.17 11.11
N VAL A 95 -4.67 -0.03 11.01
CA VAL A 95 -3.64 0.24 10.01
C VAL A 95 -2.35 -0.48 10.39
N ILE A 96 -1.86 -1.34 9.50
CA ILE A 96 -0.61 -2.10 9.69
C ILE A 96 0.56 -1.41 9.00
N GLU A 97 0.35 -0.93 7.78
CA GLU A 97 1.31 -0.16 6.98
C GLU A 97 0.63 0.59 5.83
N THR A 98 1.28 1.67 5.35
CA THR A 98 0.87 2.43 4.17
C THR A 98 2.05 2.53 3.19
N ASN A 99 1.79 2.28 1.90
CA ASN A 99 2.81 2.08 0.88
C ASN A 99 2.69 3.06 -0.31
N SER A 100 3.81 3.62 -0.78
CA SER A 100 3.85 4.64 -1.84
C SER A 100 4.08 4.18 -3.28
N CYS A 101 4.07 2.87 -3.52
CA CYS A 101 3.94 2.23 -4.85
C CYS A 101 3.23 0.88 -4.63
N PRO A 102 1.94 0.86 -4.28
CA PRO A 102 1.25 -0.38 -3.94
C PRO A 102 1.09 -1.28 -5.17
N SER A 103 1.12 -2.60 -4.96
CA SER A 103 0.68 -3.59 -5.95
C SER A 103 -0.78 -3.96 -5.75
N GLY A 104 -1.43 -4.37 -6.82
CA GLY A 104 -2.63 -5.20 -6.76
C GLY A 104 -3.79 -4.74 -7.62
N GLN A 105 -3.55 -3.87 -8.61
CA GLN A 105 -4.54 -3.67 -9.67
C GLN A 105 -4.85 -5.01 -10.31
N LYS A 106 -3.82 -5.79 -10.66
CA LYS A 106 -3.96 -7.17 -11.17
C LYS A 106 -4.81 -8.14 -10.32
N SER A 107 -5.13 -7.78 -9.08
CA SER A 107 -5.95 -8.55 -8.12
C SER A 107 -7.39 -8.02 -7.97
N MET A 108 -7.76 -6.94 -8.65
CA MET A 108 -9.06 -6.29 -8.54
C MET A 108 -9.95 -6.64 -9.75
N PRO A 109 -11.13 -7.27 -9.56
CA PRO A 109 -12.09 -7.45 -10.64
C PRO A 109 -12.47 -6.12 -11.31
N LEU A 110 -12.70 -6.15 -12.62
CA LEU A 110 -13.08 -4.95 -13.37
C LEU A 110 -14.41 -4.38 -12.84
N LEU A 111 -14.44 -3.05 -12.68
CA LEU A 111 -15.68 -2.32 -12.36
C LEU A 111 -16.66 -2.30 -13.53
N ASP A 112 -16.13 -2.17 -14.74
CA ASP A 112 -16.84 -2.21 -16.01
C ASP A 112 -16.07 -3.13 -16.94
N LEU A 113 -16.73 -4.19 -17.41
CA LEU A 113 -16.13 -5.20 -18.28
C LEU A 113 -15.76 -4.64 -19.67
N ASN A 114 -16.33 -3.50 -20.07
CA ASN A 114 -16.00 -2.83 -21.33
C ASN A 114 -14.76 -1.92 -21.20
N VAL A 115 -14.23 -1.74 -20.00
CA VAL A 115 -13.04 -0.95 -19.72
C VAL A 115 -11.94 -1.88 -19.22
N GLU A 116 -11.29 -2.56 -20.16
CA GLU A 116 -10.33 -3.63 -19.87
C GLU A 116 -9.09 -3.16 -19.09
N GLN A 117 -8.73 -1.87 -19.22
CA GLN A 117 -7.68 -1.22 -18.43
C GLN A 117 -8.08 -0.99 -16.96
N GLY A 118 -9.36 -1.12 -16.62
CA GLY A 118 -9.88 -1.09 -15.25
C GLY A 118 -9.29 0.01 -14.35
N GLY A 119 -8.73 -0.40 -13.21
CA GLY A 119 -8.13 0.51 -12.24
C GLY A 119 -6.84 1.19 -12.70
N TYR A 120 -6.11 0.63 -13.67
CA TYR A 120 -4.96 1.31 -14.28
C TYR A 120 -5.44 2.63 -14.91
N LYS A 121 -6.47 2.57 -15.76
CA LYS A 121 -7.02 3.75 -16.45
C LYS A 121 -7.50 4.80 -15.48
N ARG A 122 -8.25 4.39 -14.44
CA ARG A 122 -8.74 5.32 -13.40
C ARG A 122 -7.60 6.08 -12.71
N LEU A 123 -6.50 5.42 -12.36
CA LEU A 123 -5.33 6.06 -11.76
C LEU A 123 -4.66 7.03 -12.75
N ILE A 124 -4.41 6.58 -13.97
CA ILE A 124 -3.70 7.40 -14.96
C ILE A 124 -4.53 8.62 -15.35
N GLU A 125 -5.82 8.45 -15.68
CA GLU A 125 -6.67 9.55 -16.14
C GLU A 125 -6.98 10.59 -15.06
N LYS A 126 -7.22 10.15 -13.81
CA LYS A 126 -7.69 11.02 -12.74
C LYS A 126 -6.58 11.55 -11.82
N THR A 127 -5.37 10.98 -11.90
CA THR A 127 -4.24 11.37 -11.05
C THR A 127 -3.04 11.77 -11.89
N PHE A 128 -2.47 10.84 -12.67
CA PHE A 128 -1.20 11.10 -13.36
C PHE A 128 -1.34 12.12 -14.48
N LYS A 129 -2.38 12.01 -15.31
CA LYS A 129 -2.64 12.92 -16.44
C LYS A 129 -2.81 14.38 -16.01
N PRO A 130 -3.62 14.72 -14.99
CA PRO A 130 -3.66 16.07 -14.44
C PRO A 130 -2.30 16.59 -13.98
N MET A 131 -1.50 15.75 -13.30
CA MET A 131 -0.15 16.15 -12.86
C MET A 131 0.77 16.47 -14.05
N VAL A 132 0.78 15.62 -15.09
CA VAL A 132 1.59 15.84 -16.28
C VAL A 132 1.15 17.09 -17.03
N LYS A 133 -0.17 17.35 -17.14
CA LYS A 133 -0.70 18.56 -17.80
C LYS A 133 -0.31 19.85 -17.08
N ALA A 134 -0.20 19.81 -15.76
CA ALA A 134 0.21 20.95 -14.94
C ALA A 134 1.74 21.14 -14.88
N HIS A 135 2.51 20.19 -15.43
CA HIS A 135 3.97 20.21 -15.37
C HIS A 135 4.58 20.74 -16.68
N ASP A 136 5.18 21.94 -16.60
CA ASP A 136 5.78 22.61 -17.75
C ASP A 136 7.20 22.09 -18.03
N MET A 137 7.29 20.98 -18.75
CA MET A 137 8.56 20.41 -19.23
C MET A 137 8.36 19.60 -20.51
N GLU A 138 9.20 19.85 -21.51
CA GLU A 138 9.26 19.01 -22.70
C GLU A 138 10.11 17.74 -22.48
N GLY A 139 9.71 16.65 -23.12
CA GLY A 139 10.36 15.34 -23.05
C GLY A 139 9.37 14.21 -23.29
N ALA A 140 9.83 12.96 -23.27
CA ALA A 140 8.97 11.78 -23.40
C ALA A 140 8.34 11.37 -22.04
N LEU A 141 7.38 10.45 -22.09
CA LEU A 141 6.82 9.78 -20.91
C LEU A 141 7.53 8.47 -20.62
N ALA A 142 7.52 8.08 -19.36
CA ALA A 142 8.11 6.82 -18.94
C ALA A 142 7.32 6.09 -17.85
N VAL A 143 7.58 4.79 -17.73
CA VAL A 143 7.34 3.97 -16.56
C VAL A 143 8.67 3.37 -16.13
N ILE A 144 9.08 3.62 -14.88
CA ILE A 144 10.30 3.03 -14.31
C ILE A 144 9.95 2.04 -13.21
N TYR A 145 10.59 0.86 -13.21
CA TYR A 145 10.24 -0.19 -12.26
C TYR A 145 11.43 -1.07 -11.85
N ASP A 146 11.36 -1.65 -10.65
CA ASP A 146 12.37 -2.61 -10.18
C ASP A 146 11.85 -4.02 -9.91
N LYS A 147 10.53 -4.22 -9.96
CA LYS A 147 9.87 -5.53 -9.83
C LYS A 147 8.49 -5.50 -10.45
N ASN A 148 7.82 -6.66 -10.47
CA ASN A 148 6.42 -6.80 -10.88
C ASN A 148 6.15 -6.29 -12.32
N PRO A 149 6.79 -6.89 -13.35
CA PRO A 149 6.65 -6.43 -14.74
C PRO A 149 5.18 -6.45 -15.21
N MET A 150 4.37 -7.42 -14.76
CA MET A 150 2.94 -7.53 -15.11
C MET A 150 2.16 -6.22 -14.92
N GLU A 151 2.23 -5.61 -13.73
CA GLU A 151 1.50 -4.34 -13.51
C GLU A 151 2.19 -3.17 -14.21
N ASN A 152 3.53 -3.17 -14.32
CA ASN A 152 4.28 -2.07 -14.91
C ASN A 152 4.12 -1.96 -16.42
N ILE A 153 4.01 -3.09 -17.12
CA ILE A 153 3.62 -3.12 -18.52
C ILE A 153 2.19 -2.59 -18.66
N GLY A 154 1.26 -3.04 -17.80
CA GLY A 154 -0.12 -2.54 -17.79
C GLY A 154 -0.21 -1.02 -17.56
N TYR A 155 0.59 -0.47 -16.64
CA TYR A 155 0.71 0.97 -16.45
C TYR A 155 1.28 1.67 -17.69
N ALA A 156 2.35 1.15 -18.29
CA ALA A 156 2.97 1.76 -19.47
C ALA A 156 2.01 1.80 -20.67
N ALA A 157 1.33 0.69 -20.97
CA ALA A 157 0.34 0.60 -22.03
C ALA A 157 -0.85 1.53 -21.76
N THR A 158 -1.33 1.59 -20.52
CA THR A 158 -2.41 2.52 -20.14
C THR A 158 -1.97 3.98 -20.28
N VAL A 159 -0.73 4.33 -19.90
CA VAL A 159 -0.19 5.68 -20.11
C VAL A 159 -0.12 5.99 -21.60
N ALA A 160 0.35 5.06 -22.44
CA ALA A 160 0.41 5.26 -23.87
C ALA A 160 -0.97 5.56 -24.47
N ASP A 161 -1.98 4.76 -24.12
CA ASP A 161 -3.36 4.93 -24.57
C ASP A 161 -3.99 6.24 -24.11
N VAL A 162 -3.79 6.60 -22.83
CA VAL A 162 -4.43 7.79 -22.25
C VAL A 162 -3.83 9.09 -22.79
N PHE A 163 -2.55 9.09 -23.17
CA PHE A 163 -1.85 10.25 -23.72
C PHE A 163 -1.82 10.26 -25.25
N GLY A 164 -2.01 9.11 -25.91
CA GLY A 164 -1.84 8.99 -27.37
C GLY A 164 -0.38 9.18 -27.80
N GLU A 165 0.56 8.79 -26.94
CA GLU A 165 2.01 8.99 -27.11
C GLU A 165 2.76 7.71 -26.76
N ASN A 166 3.94 7.50 -27.34
CA ASN A 166 4.79 6.37 -26.97
C ASN A 166 5.40 6.59 -25.57
N VAL A 167 5.52 5.51 -24.81
CA VAL A 167 6.01 5.52 -23.42
C VAL A 167 7.23 4.60 -23.30
N PHE A 168 8.28 5.09 -22.65
CA PHE A 168 9.43 4.25 -22.31
C PHE A 168 9.15 3.43 -21.05
N LEU A 169 9.13 2.11 -21.17
CA LEU A 169 9.13 1.19 -20.03
C LEU A 169 10.58 0.78 -19.73
N ALA A 170 11.14 1.27 -18.63
CA ALA A 170 12.55 1.04 -18.27
C ALA A 170 12.69 0.34 -16.91
N LYS A 171 13.43 -0.76 -16.90
CA LYS A 171 13.82 -1.46 -15.68
C LYS A 171 14.94 -0.67 -14.99
N PHE A 172 14.83 -0.46 -13.69
CA PHE A 172 15.80 0.33 -12.94
C PHE A 172 16.12 -0.37 -11.63
N GLU A 173 16.97 -1.40 -11.65
CA GLU A 173 17.33 -2.24 -10.49
C GLU A 173 18.45 -1.65 -9.63
N LYS A 174 18.53 -2.02 -8.34
CA LYS A 174 19.52 -1.50 -7.38
C LYS A 174 20.96 -1.88 -7.76
N LEU A 175 21.16 -3.11 -8.24
CA LEU A 175 22.47 -3.68 -8.50
C LEU A 175 22.86 -3.63 -9.99
N ASP A 176 22.11 -2.89 -10.81
CA ASP A 176 22.46 -2.68 -12.20
C ASP A 176 23.56 -1.60 -12.28
N ASN A 177 24.75 -2.00 -12.76
CA ASN A 177 25.89 -1.09 -12.91
C ASN A 177 25.80 -0.23 -14.18
N ASP A 178 24.91 -0.58 -15.12
CA ASP A 178 24.67 0.16 -16.35
C ASP A 178 23.16 0.28 -16.61
N PRO A 179 22.42 0.93 -15.68
CA PRO A 179 20.98 1.02 -15.78
C PRO A 179 20.60 1.90 -16.98
N PRO A 180 19.48 1.60 -17.65
CA PRO A 180 19.01 2.43 -18.75
C PRO A 180 18.39 3.76 -18.29
N VAL A 181 18.45 4.08 -17.00
CA VAL A 181 17.91 5.29 -16.41
C VAL A 181 19.06 6.05 -15.75
N LYS A 182 19.19 7.34 -16.07
CA LYS A 182 20.11 8.24 -15.37
C LYS A 182 19.43 9.55 -15.04
N PHE A 183 20.01 10.27 -14.09
CA PHE A 183 19.59 11.63 -13.75
C PHE A 183 20.76 12.60 -13.94
N GLU A 184 20.53 13.67 -14.68
CA GLU A 184 21.49 14.76 -14.86
C GLU A 184 20.79 16.08 -14.49
N ASN A 185 21.33 16.82 -13.51
CA ASN A 185 20.77 18.09 -13.04
C ASN A 185 19.26 18.02 -12.67
N GLY A 186 18.84 16.89 -12.11
CA GLY A 186 17.45 16.61 -11.72
C GLY A 186 16.54 16.14 -12.86
N VAL A 187 17.03 16.07 -14.09
CA VAL A 187 16.27 15.59 -15.26
C VAL A 187 16.56 14.11 -15.48
N MET A 188 15.52 13.29 -15.62
CA MET A 188 15.63 11.88 -15.97
C MET A 188 15.88 11.73 -17.47
N PHE A 189 16.78 10.81 -17.81
CA PHE A 189 16.99 10.34 -19.18
C PHE A 189 16.85 8.82 -19.22
N ILE A 190 16.26 8.32 -20.31
CA ILE A 190 16.19 6.88 -20.61
C ILE A 190 17.01 6.58 -21.86
N ARG A 191 17.85 5.55 -21.79
CA ARG A 191 18.61 5.04 -22.93
C ARG A 191 17.67 4.24 -23.82
N ASN A 192 17.45 4.70 -25.06
CA ASN A 192 16.61 4.00 -26.04
C ASN A 192 17.36 2.82 -26.69
N GLU A 193 16.69 2.10 -27.60
CA GLU A 193 17.26 0.95 -28.32
C GLU A 193 18.44 1.30 -29.25
N LYS A 194 18.65 2.59 -29.54
CA LYS A 194 19.77 3.10 -30.35
C LYS A 194 20.92 3.64 -29.48
N ASP A 195 20.90 3.36 -28.18
CA ASP A 195 21.83 3.88 -27.17
C ASP A 195 21.82 5.42 -27.02
N GLU A 196 20.73 6.08 -27.44
CA GLU A 196 20.55 7.52 -27.28
C GLU A 196 19.81 7.82 -25.97
N TRP A 197 20.24 8.86 -25.25
CA TRP A 197 19.61 9.29 -24.01
C TRP A 197 18.46 10.26 -24.29
N VAL A 198 17.23 9.78 -24.09
CA VAL A 198 16.00 10.54 -24.30
C VAL A 198 15.56 11.22 -23.01
N LYS A 199 15.33 12.54 -23.08
CA LYS A 199 14.84 13.35 -21.96
C LYS A 199 13.41 12.96 -21.58
N ILE A 200 13.15 12.77 -20.29
CA ILE A 200 11.83 12.40 -19.77
C ILE A 200 11.20 13.58 -19.01
N ARG A 201 9.99 13.97 -19.40
CA ARG A 201 9.23 15.04 -18.73
C ARG A 201 8.48 14.54 -17.51
N ALA A 202 7.95 13.33 -17.57
CA ALA A 202 7.25 12.71 -16.47
C ALA A 202 7.37 11.19 -16.51
N ALA A 203 7.47 10.57 -15.33
CA ALA A 203 7.49 9.12 -15.19
C ALA A 203 6.52 8.62 -14.13
N PHE A 204 5.77 7.57 -14.49
CA PHE A 204 5.07 6.74 -13.51
C PHE A 204 6.12 5.85 -12.83
N ARG A 205 6.24 5.96 -11.51
CA ARG A 205 7.33 5.33 -10.76
C ARG A 205 6.83 4.14 -9.97
N TYR A 206 7.43 2.99 -10.25
CA TYR A 206 7.29 1.74 -9.50
C TYR A 206 8.66 1.20 -9.04
N VAL A 207 9.50 2.09 -8.52
CA VAL A 207 10.79 1.75 -7.91
C VAL A 207 10.59 1.62 -6.41
N THR A 208 10.67 0.38 -5.92
CA THR A 208 10.15 -0.02 -4.62
C THR A 208 11.22 -0.42 -3.60
N GLN A 209 12.30 -1.06 -4.02
CA GLN A 209 13.30 -1.65 -3.11
C GLN A 209 14.41 -0.64 -2.83
N GLU A 210 14.39 0.04 -1.68
CA GLU A 210 15.38 1.10 -1.37
C GLU A 210 15.51 2.15 -2.50
N PRO A 211 14.42 2.83 -2.87
CA PRO A 211 14.45 3.78 -3.98
C PRO A 211 15.45 4.93 -3.81
N TRP A 212 15.81 5.28 -2.57
CA TRP A 212 16.81 6.32 -2.25
C TRP A 212 18.24 5.99 -2.71
N ALA A 213 18.54 4.73 -3.02
CA ALA A 213 19.83 4.37 -3.61
C ALA A 213 19.97 4.84 -5.08
N ARG A 214 18.86 5.22 -5.73
CA ARG A 214 18.79 5.44 -7.18
C ARG A 214 18.08 6.73 -7.59
N LEU A 215 17.06 7.14 -6.83
CA LEU A 215 16.27 8.32 -7.15
C LEU A 215 16.80 9.54 -6.39
N PRO A 216 17.07 10.66 -7.08
CA PRO A 216 17.42 11.91 -6.42
C PRO A 216 16.29 12.41 -5.52
N LYS A 217 16.65 13.09 -4.42
CA LYS A 217 15.68 13.72 -3.50
C LYS A 217 14.82 14.81 -4.14
N THR A 218 15.32 15.43 -5.20
CA THR A 218 14.62 16.49 -5.93
C THR A 218 14.83 16.25 -7.41
N THR A 219 13.74 16.19 -8.16
CA THR A 219 13.75 15.99 -9.61
C THR A 219 13.02 17.12 -10.30
N LYS A 220 13.53 17.51 -11.47
CA LYS A 220 12.82 18.36 -12.42
C LYS A 220 11.81 17.55 -13.23
N THR A 221 12.15 16.31 -13.57
CA THR A 221 11.18 15.34 -14.12
C THR A 221 10.12 15.05 -13.08
N LEU A 222 8.84 15.14 -13.45
CA LEU A 222 7.73 14.79 -12.60
C LEU A 222 7.69 13.27 -12.32
N LEU A 223 7.57 12.87 -11.04
CA LEU A 223 7.44 11.48 -10.64
C LEU A 223 6.13 11.25 -9.87
N LEU A 224 5.41 10.15 -10.18
CA LEU A 224 4.28 9.67 -9.37
C LEU A 224 4.64 8.35 -8.68
N ASN A 225 4.79 8.28 -7.35
CA ASN A 225 4.99 9.39 -6.41
C ASN A 225 6.47 9.87 -6.41
N PRO A 226 6.74 11.12 -6.01
CA PRO A 226 8.09 11.58 -5.67
C PRO A 226 8.72 10.76 -4.52
N ILE A 227 10.04 10.84 -4.32
CA ILE A 227 10.75 10.04 -3.29
C ILE A 227 10.46 10.55 -1.87
N GLU A 228 10.13 11.81 -1.75
CA GLU A 228 9.69 12.49 -0.53
C GLU A 228 8.55 11.72 0.13
N ALA A 229 7.57 11.23 -0.63
CA ALA A 229 6.50 10.39 -0.10
C ALA A 229 7.01 9.09 0.55
N CYS A 230 8.09 8.49 0.02
CA CYS A 230 8.71 7.31 0.62
C CYS A 230 9.38 7.65 1.96
N LEU A 231 10.19 8.71 1.95
CA LEU A 231 11.01 9.13 3.08
C LEU A 231 10.17 9.66 4.25
N SER A 232 8.97 10.18 3.97
CA SER A 232 8.05 10.72 4.97
C SER A 232 7.09 9.70 5.58
N GLY A 233 7.24 8.42 5.27
CA GLY A 233 6.45 7.34 5.88
C GLY A 233 5.78 6.40 4.88
N GLY A 234 5.75 6.74 3.58
CA GLY A 234 5.17 5.85 2.56
C GLY A 234 6.01 4.59 2.28
N ARG A 235 7.22 4.48 2.84
CA ARG A 235 8.03 3.25 2.86
C ARG A 235 8.78 2.99 4.17
N ASN A 236 8.87 3.97 5.07
CA ASN A 236 9.52 3.81 6.36
C ASN A 236 8.48 3.71 7.48
N LYS A 237 8.41 2.55 8.13
CA LYS A 237 7.39 2.24 9.15
C LYS A 237 7.54 3.08 10.42
N GLU A 238 8.76 3.48 10.76
CA GLU A 238 9.01 4.34 11.91
C GLU A 238 8.45 5.74 11.69
N VAL A 239 8.78 6.33 10.54
CA VAL A 239 8.33 7.68 10.18
C VAL A 239 6.82 7.70 10.00
N ALA A 240 6.22 6.66 9.42
CA ALA A 240 4.77 6.52 9.33
C ALA A 240 4.11 6.51 10.72
N SER A 241 4.63 5.71 11.65
CA SER A 241 4.12 5.67 13.03
C SER A 241 4.19 7.03 13.72
N ALA A 242 5.26 7.82 13.48
CA ALA A 242 5.34 9.20 13.97
C ALA A 242 4.32 10.15 13.35
N ALA A 243 4.12 10.06 12.03
CA ALA A 243 3.09 10.84 11.35
C ALA A 243 1.69 10.52 11.90
N TYR A 244 1.40 9.25 12.19
CA TYR A 244 0.10 8.84 12.74
C TYR A 244 -0.14 9.37 14.15
N ASP A 245 0.89 9.38 15.02
CA ASP A 245 0.78 9.97 16.36
C ASP A 245 0.49 11.46 16.28
N SER A 246 1.23 12.21 15.43
CA SER A 246 0.98 13.64 15.24
C SER A 246 -0.43 13.92 14.69
N PHE A 247 -0.92 13.10 13.77
CA PHE A 247 -2.31 13.19 13.31
C PHE A 247 -3.31 12.96 14.45
N ASN A 248 -3.09 11.92 15.26
CA ASN A 248 -4.00 11.59 16.37
C ASN A 248 -4.03 12.67 17.45
N GLU A 249 -2.90 13.34 17.69
CA GLU A 249 -2.83 14.51 18.57
C GLU A 249 -3.57 15.71 17.97
N GLU A 250 -3.35 16.02 16.69
CA GLU A 250 -3.99 17.15 16.00
C GLU A 250 -5.51 17.01 15.92
N PHE A 251 -6.01 15.80 15.62
CA PHE A 251 -7.44 15.55 15.39
C PHE A 251 -8.18 14.96 16.60
N ALA A 252 -7.56 14.99 17.79
CA ALA A 252 -8.15 14.44 19.02
C ALA A 252 -9.53 15.05 19.33
N GLU A 253 -9.64 16.38 19.23
CA GLU A 253 -10.89 17.11 19.49
C GLU A 253 -11.96 16.86 18.42
N ASN A 254 -11.55 16.47 17.21
CA ASN A 254 -12.45 16.09 16.12
C ASN A 254 -12.98 14.65 16.24
N GLY A 255 -12.61 13.91 17.29
CA GLY A 255 -13.11 12.55 17.54
C GLY A 255 -12.75 11.53 16.46
N ILE A 256 -11.70 11.78 15.68
CA ILE A 256 -11.15 10.87 14.66
C ILE A 256 -9.69 10.56 14.97
N SER A 257 -9.29 9.33 14.68
CA SER A 257 -7.91 8.86 14.90
C SER A 257 -7.58 7.70 13.98
N ILE A 258 -6.31 7.60 13.62
CA ILE A 258 -5.70 6.45 12.99
C ILE A 258 -5.46 5.40 14.06
N PHE A 259 -6.12 4.26 13.91
CA PHE A 259 -6.03 3.15 14.85
C PHE A 259 -4.94 2.17 14.39
N THR A 260 -3.85 2.09 15.14
CA THR A 260 -2.72 1.17 14.90
C THR A 260 -2.52 0.27 16.12
N PRO A 261 -1.89 -0.92 15.97
CA PRO A 261 -1.44 -1.68 17.12
C PRO A 261 -0.45 -0.84 17.94
N LYS A 262 -0.41 -1.05 19.26
CA LYS A 262 0.52 -0.34 20.13
C LYS A 262 1.95 -0.51 19.60
N THR A 263 2.63 0.60 19.33
CA THR A 263 3.92 0.61 18.64
C THR A 263 5.00 1.27 19.49
N PHE A 264 6.16 0.63 19.57
CA PHE A 264 7.40 1.16 20.14
C PHE A 264 8.41 1.36 19.01
N ARG A 265 8.99 2.56 18.93
CA ARG A 265 9.95 2.95 17.89
C ARG A 265 11.36 2.98 18.45
N LYS A 266 12.37 2.91 17.57
CA LYS A 266 13.79 3.00 17.94
C LYS A 266 14.23 1.97 18.99
N VAL A 267 13.60 0.80 19.01
CA VAL A 267 13.91 -0.28 19.95
C VAL A 267 15.25 -0.89 19.55
N LYS A 268 16.21 -0.93 20.48
CA LYS A 268 17.51 -1.55 20.22
C LYS A 268 17.41 -3.07 20.28
N TYR A 269 18.31 -3.76 19.58
CA TYR A 269 18.44 -5.22 19.65
C TYR A 269 18.46 -5.76 21.09
N SER A 270 19.22 -5.13 21.99
CA SER A 270 19.33 -5.55 23.40
C SER A 270 18.08 -5.31 24.24
N GLU A 271 17.09 -4.55 23.73
CA GLU A 271 15.85 -4.22 24.42
C GLU A 271 14.68 -5.15 24.02
N LEU A 272 14.86 -5.98 22.98
CA LEU A 272 13.80 -6.84 22.42
C LEU A 272 13.20 -7.79 23.45
N GLN A 273 14.03 -8.44 24.29
CA GLN A 273 13.55 -9.31 25.36
C GLN A 273 12.62 -8.56 26.34
N GLY A 274 13.04 -7.37 26.79
CA GLY A 274 12.24 -6.58 27.72
C GLY A 274 10.91 -6.13 27.13
N HIS A 275 10.85 -5.92 25.82
CA HIS A 275 9.59 -5.64 25.13
C HIS A 275 8.68 -6.86 25.01
N LEU A 276 9.24 -8.06 24.79
CA LEU A 276 8.47 -9.31 24.81
C LEU A 276 7.79 -9.50 26.17
N ASP A 277 8.55 -9.35 27.24
CA ASP A 277 8.05 -9.47 28.62
C ASP A 277 6.97 -8.41 28.91
N ARG A 278 7.22 -7.16 28.51
CA ARG A 278 6.28 -6.04 28.68
C ARG A 278 4.96 -6.23 27.93
N LEU A 279 4.98 -6.93 26.80
CA LEU A 279 3.81 -7.21 25.96
C LEU A 279 3.14 -8.56 26.30
N GLY A 280 3.55 -9.22 27.39
CA GLY A 280 2.90 -10.45 27.86
C GLY A 280 3.30 -11.70 27.07
N GLY A 281 4.51 -11.72 26.50
CA GLY A 281 5.08 -12.90 25.85
C GLY A 281 4.80 -13.00 24.34
N SER A 282 4.22 -11.97 23.73
CA SER A 282 4.07 -11.91 22.27
C SER A 282 4.23 -10.51 21.69
N MET A 283 4.82 -10.42 20.50
CA MET A 283 5.01 -9.14 19.80
C MET A 283 5.27 -9.36 18.31
N VAL A 284 5.34 -8.26 17.57
CA VAL A 284 5.82 -8.22 16.19
C VAL A 284 7.05 -7.33 16.10
N ILE A 285 8.17 -7.86 15.61
CA ILE A 285 9.39 -7.09 15.33
C ILE A 285 9.35 -6.68 13.86
N LYS A 286 9.65 -5.41 13.55
CA LYS A 286 9.67 -4.87 12.19
C LYS A 286 10.95 -4.08 11.93
N VAL A 287 11.63 -4.39 10.84
CA VAL A 287 12.70 -3.56 10.28
C VAL A 287 12.08 -2.35 9.57
N PRO A 288 12.46 -1.10 9.88
CA PRO A 288 11.74 0.08 9.41
C PRO A 288 11.60 0.22 7.88
N ASP A 289 12.67 -0.08 7.13
CA ASP A 289 12.76 0.12 5.68
C ASP A 289 12.44 -1.13 4.83
N SER A 290 12.17 -2.26 5.49
CA SER A 290 11.89 -3.51 4.81
C SER A 290 10.48 -3.54 4.21
N ASN A 291 10.31 -4.34 3.14
CA ASN A 291 9.07 -4.41 2.37
C ASN A 291 8.68 -5.87 2.06
N ALA A 292 7.43 -6.09 1.65
CA ALA A 292 6.90 -7.40 1.26
C ALA A 292 7.02 -8.49 2.35
N GLY A 293 7.00 -8.09 3.64
CA GLY A 293 7.06 -8.98 4.81
C GLY A 293 8.43 -9.53 5.13
N GLN A 294 9.45 -9.14 4.38
CA GLN A 294 10.82 -9.34 4.82
C GLN A 294 11.07 -8.44 6.02
N GLY A 295 11.84 -8.92 7.00
CA GLY A 295 12.11 -8.15 8.22
C GLY A 295 10.87 -7.89 9.08
N VAL A 296 9.85 -8.74 8.99
CA VAL A 296 8.71 -8.77 9.93
C VAL A 296 8.68 -10.13 10.59
N TYR A 297 8.78 -10.15 11.91
CA TYR A 297 8.81 -11.37 12.71
C TYR A 297 7.68 -11.35 13.73
N THR A 298 6.78 -12.31 13.64
CA THR A 298 5.81 -12.58 14.71
C THR A 298 6.51 -13.45 15.75
N VAL A 299 6.36 -13.07 17.01
CA VAL A 299 7.01 -13.73 18.15
C VAL A 299 5.93 -14.06 19.16
N VAL A 300 5.73 -15.35 19.46
CA VAL A 300 4.78 -15.82 20.50
C VAL A 300 5.45 -16.62 21.61
N ASN A 301 6.76 -16.83 21.53
CA ASN A 301 7.55 -17.55 22.52
C ASN A 301 9.05 -17.22 22.37
N GLN A 302 9.87 -17.71 23.32
CA GLN A 302 11.31 -17.46 23.33
C GLN A 302 12.04 -18.03 22.10
N LYS A 303 11.64 -19.22 21.61
CA LYS A 303 12.25 -19.85 20.43
C LYS A 303 12.12 -18.96 19.19
N GLU A 304 10.96 -18.32 19.01
CA GLU A 304 10.74 -17.38 17.90
C GLU A 304 11.50 -16.06 18.08
N LEU A 305 11.66 -15.58 19.32
CA LEU A 305 12.50 -14.42 19.59
C LEU A 305 13.95 -14.70 19.25
N ASP A 306 14.50 -15.83 19.72
CA ASP A 306 15.88 -16.24 19.46
C ASP A 306 16.13 -16.38 17.95
N HIS A 307 15.18 -16.94 17.21
CA HIS A 307 15.24 -17.03 15.75
C HIS A 307 15.19 -15.65 15.08
N ALA A 308 14.26 -14.78 15.48
CA ALA A 308 14.19 -13.43 14.93
C ALA A 308 15.50 -12.66 15.18
N MET A 309 16.06 -12.80 16.39
CA MET A 309 17.34 -12.21 16.79
C MET A 309 18.52 -12.76 15.99
N SER A 310 18.50 -14.02 15.52
CA SER A 310 19.56 -14.55 14.65
C SER A 310 19.53 -13.99 13.22
N GLU A 311 18.39 -13.49 12.76
CA GLU A 311 18.18 -13.02 11.38
C GLU A 311 18.31 -11.50 11.21
N ILE A 312 18.41 -10.74 12.30
CA ILE A 312 18.44 -9.26 12.29
C ILE A 312 19.80 -8.71 12.74
N ASP A 313 20.21 -7.54 12.24
CA ASP A 313 21.51 -6.95 12.56
C ASP A 313 21.51 -6.28 13.95
N PRO A 314 22.33 -6.73 14.92
CA PRO A 314 22.37 -6.16 16.26
C PRO A 314 22.69 -4.67 16.36
N LYS A 315 23.17 -4.04 15.27
CA LYS A 315 23.48 -2.60 15.20
C LYS A 315 22.28 -1.74 14.81
N ASP A 316 21.23 -2.35 14.29
CA ASP A 316 20.03 -1.65 13.82
C ASP A 316 19.06 -1.32 14.94
N GLN A 317 18.07 -0.49 14.59
CA GLN A 317 16.90 -0.18 15.41
C GLN A 317 15.65 -0.77 14.78
N TYR A 318 14.71 -1.19 15.63
CA TYR A 318 13.48 -1.86 15.21
C TYR A 318 12.24 -1.13 15.68
N LEU A 319 11.13 -1.42 15.00
CA LEU A 319 9.80 -1.23 15.54
C LEU A 319 9.35 -2.51 16.22
N VAL A 320 8.82 -2.37 17.44
CA VAL A 320 8.08 -3.44 18.11
C VAL A 320 6.62 -3.05 18.16
N GLN A 321 5.74 -3.94 17.70
CA GLN A 321 4.30 -3.75 17.78
C GLN A 321 3.64 -4.84 18.61
N GLU A 322 2.54 -4.49 19.26
CA GLU A 322 1.62 -5.44 19.84
C GLU A 322 1.11 -6.41 18.77
N LEU A 323 1.14 -7.71 19.08
CA LEU A 323 0.59 -8.74 18.23
C LEU A 323 -0.95 -8.68 18.29
N ILE A 324 -1.59 -8.78 17.13
CA ILE A 324 -3.03 -9.06 17.08
C ILE A 324 -3.18 -10.58 17.23
N HIS A 325 -3.84 -11.02 18.28
CA HIS A 325 -3.87 -12.42 18.67
C HIS A 325 -4.85 -13.23 17.81
N SER A 326 -4.59 -14.54 17.68
CA SER A 326 -5.52 -15.46 17.02
C SER A 326 -6.74 -15.77 17.91
N ASN A 327 -6.49 -16.21 19.14
CA ASN A 327 -7.49 -16.49 20.16
C ASN A 327 -7.04 -16.00 21.54
N PHE A 328 -7.98 -16.02 22.48
CA PHE A 328 -7.68 -15.83 23.90
C PHE A 328 -6.67 -16.87 24.40
N SER A 329 -5.69 -16.41 25.20
CA SER A 329 -4.76 -17.27 25.93
C SER A 329 -4.78 -16.90 27.42
N ALA A 330 -4.56 -17.89 28.30
CA ALA A 330 -4.71 -17.70 29.75
C ALA A 330 -3.74 -16.66 30.36
N ASN A 331 -2.62 -16.39 29.69
CA ASN A 331 -1.60 -15.44 30.14
C ASN A 331 -1.81 -14.01 29.60
N LEU A 332 -2.83 -13.80 28.78
CA LEU A 332 -3.13 -12.52 28.14
C LEU A 332 -4.20 -11.76 28.93
N ASP A 333 -3.98 -10.48 29.20
CA ASP A 333 -5.02 -9.60 29.74
C ASP A 333 -6.03 -9.28 28.62
N PRO A 334 -7.24 -9.87 28.64
CA PRO A 334 -8.18 -9.74 27.54
C PRO A 334 -8.70 -8.31 27.37
N SER A 335 -8.60 -7.47 28.40
CA SER A 335 -9.04 -6.06 28.34
C SER A 335 -8.11 -5.16 27.55
N LYS A 336 -6.88 -5.63 27.29
CA LYS A 336 -5.85 -4.89 26.54
C LYS A 336 -5.56 -5.48 25.17
N ALA A 337 -6.11 -6.66 24.87
CA ALA A 337 -5.80 -7.40 23.66
C ALA A 337 -6.79 -7.14 22.52
N TRP A 338 -6.25 -7.23 21.30
CA TRP A 338 -7.01 -7.31 20.06
C TRP A 338 -6.82 -8.68 19.42
N TYR A 339 -7.89 -9.18 18.81
CA TYR A 339 -7.94 -10.47 18.14
C TYR A 339 -8.31 -10.29 16.68
N HIS A 340 -7.77 -11.12 15.80
CA HIS A 340 -8.25 -11.19 14.43
C HIS A 340 -9.71 -11.63 14.41
N VAL A 341 -10.57 -10.92 13.64
CA VAL A 341 -11.94 -11.38 13.40
C VAL A 341 -11.94 -12.68 12.60
N GLY A 342 -10.97 -12.83 11.70
CA GLY A 342 -10.82 -14.01 10.85
C GLY A 342 -11.86 -14.11 9.73
N THR A 343 -11.59 -14.96 8.75
CA THR A 343 -12.59 -15.30 7.71
C THR A 343 -13.80 -15.98 8.33
N ILE A 344 -14.94 -15.96 7.63
CA ILE A 344 -16.04 -16.86 7.94
C ILE A 344 -15.50 -18.31 7.94
N PRO A 345 -15.79 -19.12 8.98
CA PRO A 345 -15.31 -20.49 9.03
C PRO A 345 -15.72 -21.30 7.81
N ASP A 346 -14.80 -22.10 7.28
CA ASP A 346 -15.09 -23.00 6.17
C ASP A 346 -15.92 -24.23 6.63
N SER A 347 -16.18 -25.17 5.71
CA SER A 347 -16.95 -26.39 6.02
C SER A 347 -16.28 -27.32 7.05
N LYS A 348 -15.00 -27.10 7.36
CA LYS A 348 -14.26 -27.79 8.43
C LYS A 348 -14.17 -26.96 9.70
N GLY A 349 -14.84 -25.80 9.76
CA GLY A 349 -14.82 -24.88 10.88
C GLY A 349 -13.55 -24.03 10.95
N ARG A 350 -12.72 -23.98 9.91
CA ARG A 350 -11.44 -23.27 9.93
C ARG A 350 -11.61 -21.81 9.56
N SER A 351 -11.05 -20.91 10.35
CA SER A 351 -11.02 -19.46 10.11
C SER A 351 -9.58 -18.99 9.98
N PHE A 352 -9.30 -18.06 9.05
CA PHE A 352 -7.95 -17.61 8.74
C PHE A 352 -7.80 -16.12 9.03
N ALA A 353 -6.61 -15.67 9.47
CA ALA A 353 -6.32 -14.25 9.47
C ALA A 353 -6.32 -13.76 8.02
N PHE A 354 -6.81 -12.54 7.82
CA PHE A 354 -6.73 -11.89 6.53
C PHE A 354 -6.48 -10.40 6.72
N ASP A 355 -5.92 -9.79 5.69
CA ASP A 355 -5.79 -8.35 5.59
C ASP A 355 -6.74 -7.77 4.53
N LEU A 356 -6.88 -6.45 4.56
CA LEU A 356 -7.48 -5.67 3.49
C LEU A 356 -6.39 -4.76 2.94
N ARG A 357 -5.95 -5.01 1.70
CA ARG A 357 -5.14 -4.05 0.96
C ARG A 357 -6.08 -3.11 0.23
N LEU A 358 -6.21 -1.89 0.77
CA LEU A 358 -6.99 -0.83 0.13
C LEU A 358 -6.05 0.16 -0.57
N MET A 359 -6.17 0.26 -1.89
CA MET A 359 -5.49 1.26 -2.70
C MET A 359 -6.36 2.49 -2.88
N MET A 360 -5.72 3.66 -2.87
CA MET A 360 -6.36 4.96 -3.08
C MET A 360 -5.51 5.82 -3.99
N HIS A 361 -6.13 6.84 -4.55
CA HIS A 361 -5.46 7.86 -5.35
C HIS A 361 -6.07 9.24 -5.14
N ALA A 362 -5.25 10.26 -5.37
CA ALA A 362 -5.67 11.65 -5.36
C ALA A 362 -6.28 12.02 -6.70
N THR A 363 -7.43 12.69 -6.66
CA THR A 363 -8.15 13.24 -7.81
C THR A 363 -8.39 14.73 -7.59
N GLU A 364 -8.94 15.41 -8.59
CA GLU A 364 -9.39 16.82 -8.44
C GLU A 364 -10.45 17.01 -7.35
N GLU A 365 -11.17 15.94 -6.98
CA GLU A 365 -12.16 15.96 -5.89
C GLU A 365 -11.54 15.65 -4.52
N GLY A 366 -10.30 15.15 -4.48
CA GLY A 366 -9.64 14.64 -3.27
C GLY A 366 -9.28 13.15 -3.36
N ILE A 367 -9.08 12.50 -2.21
CA ILE A 367 -8.68 11.09 -2.11
C ILE A 367 -9.87 10.18 -2.45
N ARG A 368 -9.68 9.18 -3.33
CA ARG A 368 -10.72 8.22 -3.73
C ARG A 368 -10.24 6.78 -3.58
N PRO A 369 -11.13 5.81 -3.26
CA PRO A 369 -10.77 4.41 -3.28
C PRO A 369 -10.59 3.92 -4.73
N LEU A 370 -9.52 3.17 -4.97
CA LEU A 370 -9.10 2.75 -6.30
C LEU A 370 -9.30 1.26 -6.53
N ALA A 371 -8.83 0.43 -5.60
CA ALA A 371 -8.90 -1.02 -5.67
C ALA A 371 -8.79 -1.62 -4.27
N VAL A 372 -9.36 -2.81 -4.06
CA VAL A 372 -9.32 -3.52 -2.79
C VAL A 372 -9.29 -5.03 -3.01
N TYR A 373 -8.42 -5.71 -2.26
CA TYR A 373 -8.37 -7.17 -2.21
C TYR A 373 -7.87 -7.61 -0.84
N SER A 374 -8.02 -8.91 -0.56
CA SER A 374 -7.55 -9.52 0.68
C SER A 374 -6.55 -10.62 0.41
N ARG A 375 -5.68 -10.85 1.39
CA ARG A 375 -4.79 -12.00 1.44
C ARG A 375 -5.02 -12.70 2.77
N ARG A 376 -5.09 -14.03 2.76
CA ARG A 376 -5.22 -14.83 3.98
C ARG A 376 -3.92 -15.49 4.41
N SER A 377 -3.81 -15.78 5.71
CA SER A 377 -2.76 -16.63 6.27
C SER A 377 -2.83 -18.06 5.73
N ARG A 378 -1.76 -18.83 5.95
CA ARG A 378 -1.69 -20.23 5.50
C ARG A 378 -2.39 -21.17 6.46
N PHE A 379 -2.21 -20.92 7.75
CA PHE A 379 -2.72 -21.74 8.83
C PHE A 379 -3.92 -21.06 9.51
N PRO A 380 -4.95 -21.82 9.90
CA PRO A 380 -6.14 -21.26 10.55
C PRO A 380 -5.82 -20.73 11.95
N LEU A 381 -6.57 -19.69 12.35
CA LEU A 381 -6.47 -19.03 13.65
C LEU A 381 -6.92 -19.95 14.79
N ASN A 382 -7.85 -20.85 14.53
CA ASN A 382 -8.56 -21.64 15.53
C ASN A 382 -8.10 -23.11 15.60
N GLU A 383 -6.90 -23.41 15.12
CA GLU A 383 -6.23 -24.70 15.30
C GLU A 383 -4.93 -24.51 16.07
N GLU A 384 -4.50 -25.57 16.76
CA GLU A 384 -3.19 -25.60 17.41
C GLU A 384 -2.09 -25.62 16.35
N LEU A 385 -1.12 -24.72 16.49
CA LEU A 385 0.01 -24.63 15.57
C LEU A 385 0.96 -25.82 15.80
N PRO A 386 1.27 -26.64 14.78
CA PRO A 386 2.23 -27.73 14.93
C PRO A 386 3.62 -27.25 15.34
N GLU A 387 4.38 -28.05 16.10
CA GLU A 387 5.69 -27.68 16.66
C GLU A 387 6.75 -27.32 15.60
N GLU A 388 6.61 -27.86 14.39
CA GLU A 388 7.47 -27.60 13.24
C GLU A 388 7.15 -26.28 12.52
N MET A 389 5.99 -25.68 12.80
CA MET A 389 5.57 -24.40 12.23
C MET A 389 5.90 -23.24 13.17
N ASN A 390 5.84 -22.02 12.63
CA ASN A 390 6.02 -20.80 13.40
C ASN A 390 4.78 -19.89 13.24
N SER A 391 4.66 -18.92 14.14
CA SER A 391 3.50 -18.04 14.25
C SER A 391 3.22 -17.24 12.98
N TRP A 392 4.21 -17.06 12.09
CA TRP A 392 4.01 -16.41 10.80
C TRP A 392 3.01 -17.16 9.92
N GLU A 393 2.91 -18.49 10.05
CA GLU A 393 1.93 -19.28 9.29
C GLU A 393 0.49 -18.91 9.65
N VAL A 394 0.26 -18.45 10.88
CA VAL A 394 -1.06 -18.03 11.42
C VAL A 394 -1.36 -16.57 11.11
N TYR A 395 -0.36 -15.68 11.24
CA TYR A 395 -0.55 -14.23 11.19
C TYR A 395 -0.12 -13.57 9.88
N GLY A 396 0.82 -14.19 9.15
CA GLY A 396 1.41 -13.66 7.93
C GLY A 396 0.50 -13.81 6.72
N THR A 397 0.04 -12.69 6.16
CA THR A 397 -0.86 -12.66 4.99
C THR A 397 -0.13 -12.46 3.66
N ASN A 398 1.18 -12.21 3.67
CA ASN A 398 1.91 -11.91 2.44
C ASN A 398 1.95 -13.10 1.47
N LEU A 399 1.75 -12.82 0.18
CA LEU A 399 1.70 -13.84 -0.87
C LEU A 399 3.08 -14.22 -1.43
N SER A 400 4.08 -13.35 -1.25
CA SER A 400 5.42 -13.55 -1.78
C SER A 400 6.12 -14.68 -1.02
N ILE A 401 6.52 -15.72 -1.75
CA ILE A 401 7.31 -16.84 -1.26
C ILE A 401 8.68 -16.76 -1.92
N LYS A 402 9.75 -16.81 -1.13
CA LYS A 402 11.11 -16.90 -1.65
C LYS A 402 11.40 -18.38 -1.95
N GLY A 403 11.51 -18.73 -3.23
CA GLY A 403 11.96 -20.04 -3.70
C GLY A 403 13.46 -20.04 -4.03
N GLU A 404 13.97 -21.20 -4.43
CA GLU A 404 15.39 -21.40 -4.79
C GLU A 404 15.80 -20.56 -6.03
N ASP A 405 14.91 -20.42 -7.01
CA ASP A 405 15.13 -19.69 -8.26
C ASP A 405 14.60 -18.24 -8.25
N GLY A 406 14.22 -17.72 -7.08
CA GLY A 406 13.66 -16.37 -6.92
C GLY A 406 12.26 -16.35 -6.31
N TRP A 407 11.48 -15.31 -6.59
CA TRP A 407 10.18 -15.09 -5.95
C TRP A 407 9.05 -15.80 -6.68
N THR A 408 8.23 -16.56 -5.94
CA THR A 408 6.94 -17.11 -6.38
C THR A 408 5.78 -16.54 -5.55
N TYR A 409 4.53 -16.82 -5.95
CA TYR A 409 3.31 -16.26 -5.34
C TYR A 409 2.32 -17.37 -4.97
N ALA A 410 1.78 -17.33 -3.75
CA ALA A 410 0.67 -18.15 -3.29
C ALA A 410 -0.68 -17.55 -3.72
N ASP A 411 -1.05 -17.68 -4.99
CA ASP A 411 -2.28 -17.11 -5.54
C ASP A 411 -3.55 -17.74 -4.95
N GLU A 412 -3.47 -18.95 -4.40
CA GLU A 412 -4.56 -19.65 -3.71
C GLU A 412 -4.96 -18.97 -2.37
N ARG A 413 -4.10 -18.11 -1.83
CA ARG A 413 -4.39 -17.28 -0.64
C ARG A 413 -4.90 -15.88 -0.98
N LEU A 414 -4.91 -15.52 -2.27
CA LEU A 414 -5.55 -14.29 -2.73
C LEU A 414 -7.07 -14.44 -2.69
N MET A 415 -7.72 -13.51 -1.99
CA MET A 415 -9.17 -13.40 -1.89
C MET A 415 -9.64 -12.17 -2.67
N LEU A 416 -10.24 -12.44 -3.83
CA LEU A 416 -10.79 -11.42 -4.71
C LEU A 416 -12.05 -10.80 -4.11
N PHE A 417 -12.33 -9.55 -4.46
CA PHE A 417 -13.56 -8.87 -4.08
C PHE A 417 -14.66 -9.13 -5.12
N ASP A 418 -14.79 -10.41 -5.46
CA ASP A 418 -15.74 -10.93 -6.45
C ASP A 418 -16.96 -11.56 -5.76
N ILE A 419 -17.97 -11.92 -6.57
CA ILE A 419 -19.22 -12.55 -6.09
C ILE A 419 -18.96 -13.82 -5.27
N ARG A 420 -17.86 -14.54 -5.52
CA ARG A 420 -17.59 -15.84 -4.90
C ARG A 420 -16.88 -15.72 -3.55
N ASN A 421 -15.90 -14.82 -3.45
CA ASN A 421 -14.97 -14.79 -2.33
C ASN A 421 -15.33 -13.71 -1.30
N PHE A 422 -16.00 -12.63 -1.69
CA PHE A 422 -16.25 -11.50 -0.79
C PHE A 422 -17.04 -11.90 0.47
N GLY A 423 -18.04 -12.78 0.34
CA GLY A 423 -18.82 -13.27 1.47
C GLY A 423 -18.01 -14.03 2.53
N LEU A 424 -16.86 -14.62 2.14
CA LEU A 424 -15.98 -15.35 3.06
C LEU A 424 -15.22 -14.43 4.01
N LEU A 425 -15.12 -13.13 3.70
CA LEU A 425 -14.42 -12.14 4.54
C LEU A 425 -15.28 -11.66 5.71
N GLY A 426 -16.61 -11.82 5.64
CA GLY A 426 -17.51 -11.26 6.66
C GLY A 426 -17.46 -9.73 6.78
N VAL A 427 -17.05 -9.05 5.71
CA VAL A 427 -16.90 -7.60 5.61
C VAL A 427 -18.11 -6.98 4.92
N GLY A 428 -18.66 -5.90 5.47
CA GLY A 428 -19.75 -5.14 4.88
C GLY A 428 -19.32 -3.78 4.31
N ILE A 429 -20.30 -3.02 3.82
CA ILE A 429 -20.08 -1.64 3.32
C ILE A 429 -19.49 -0.72 4.40
N ASP A 430 -19.88 -0.92 5.66
CA ASP A 430 -19.45 -0.09 6.79
C ASP A 430 -17.97 -0.32 7.13
N GLU A 431 -17.50 -1.56 7.07
CA GLU A 431 -16.09 -1.88 7.20
C GLU A 431 -15.28 -1.31 6.04
N LEU A 432 -15.77 -1.38 4.79
CA LEU A 432 -15.07 -0.75 3.65
C LEU A 432 -14.95 0.77 3.82
N ILE A 433 -16.03 1.43 4.27
CA ILE A 433 -16.03 2.86 4.59
C ILE A 433 -15.03 3.17 5.71
N LYS A 434 -15.06 2.43 6.82
CA LYS A 434 -14.09 2.59 7.92
C LYS A 434 -12.65 2.41 7.45
N GLY A 435 -12.40 1.39 6.63
CA GLY A 435 -11.08 1.10 6.08
C GLY A 435 -10.58 2.23 5.18
N PHE A 436 -11.47 2.80 4.36
CA PHE A 436 -11.15 3.96 3.54
C PHE A 436 -10.84 5.20 4.37
N VAL A 437 -11.65 5.51 5.38
CA VAL A 437 -11.41 6.67 6.27
C VAL A 437 -10.08 6.51 7.00
N GLN A 438 -9.79 5.35 7.58
CA GLN A 438 -8.48 5.05 8.20
C GLN A 438 -7.32 5.24 7.22
N SER A 439 -7.50 4.78 5.99
CA SER A 439 -6.46 4.87 4.96
C SER A 439 -6.25 6.31 4.49
N ALA A 440 -7.33 7.09 4.29
CA ALA A 440 -7.26 8.49 3.90
C ALA A 440 -6.57 9.35 4.98
N MET A 441 -6.87 9.10 6.26
CA MET A 441 -6.17 9.72 7.40
C MET A 441 -4.68 9.38 7.39
N ALA A 442 -4.31 8.11 7.15
CA ALA A 442 -2.91 7.70 7.07
C ALA A 442 -2.15 8.37 5.92
N VAL A 443 -2.78 8.53 4.74
CA VAL A 443 -2.21 9.27 3.61
C VAL A 443 -2.05 10.74 3.94
N TYR A 444 -3.09 11.38 4.50
CA TYR A 444 -3.04 12.77 4.94
C TYR A 444 -1.87 12.98 5.93
N ALA A 445 -1.76 12.14 6.95
CA ALA A 445 -0.71 12.23 7.96
C ALA A 445 0.71 12.16 7.35
N ILE A 446 0.95 11.18 6.46
CA ILE A 446 2.25 11.02 5.81
C ILE A 446 2.54 12.18 4.85
N ASP A 447 1.55 12.68 4.13
CA ASP A 447 1.74 13.81 3.21
C ASP A 447 2.00 15.13 3.96
N GLN A 448 1.28 15.39 5.06
CA GLN A 448 1.57 16.54 5.93
C GLN A 448 2.99 16.46 6.51
N ASN A 449 3.45 15.27 6.89
CA ASN A 449 4.83 15.07 7.30
C ASN A 449 5.82 15.35 6.15
N ALA A 450 5.48 14.97 4.91
CA ALA A 450 6.29 15.33 3.73
C ALA A 450 6.35 16.83 3.50
N ILE A 451 5.22 17.53 3.60
CA ILE A 451 5.15 19.00 3.50
C ILE A 451 6.00 19.65 4.60
N LYS A 452 5.92 19.17 5.83
CA LYS A 452 6.74 19.71 6.94
C LYS A 452 8.23 19.55 6.72
N ILE A 453 8.67 18.43 6.12
CA ILE A 453 10.08 18.11 5.91
C ILE A 453 10.63 18.74 4.63
N TYR A 454 9.82 18.82 3.57
CA TYR A 454 10.28 19.14 2.21
C TYR A 454 9.57 20.36 1.57
N GLY A 455 8.54 20.92 2.23
CA GLY A 455 7.66 21.94 1.67
C GLY A 455 8.30 23.33 1.49
N GLU A 456 9.53 23.57 1.93
CA GLU A 456 10.25 24.82 1.68
C GLU A 456 11.32 24.68 0.59
N SER A 457 10.84 24.61 -0.66
CA SER A 457 11.55 25.00 -1.87
C SER A 457 10.53 25.45 -2.93
N LEU A 458 10.09 26.71 -2.86
CA LEU A 458 9.43 27.50 -3.91
C LEU A 458 8.53 26.75 -4.92
N ILE A 459 7.27 26.51 -4.55
CA ILE A 459 6.14 26.73 -5.48
C ILE A 459 5.05 27.46 -4.70
N LYS A 460 5.00 28.78 -4.87
CA LYS A 460 3.84 29.60 -4.50
C LYS A 460 2.61 29.12 -5.26
N ASP A 461 1.48 29.12 -4.57
CA ASP A 461 0.12 29.32 -5.09
C ASP A 461 -0.29 28.50 -6.33
N TYR A 462 -0.90 27.34 -6.11
CA TYR A 462 -1.74 26.69 -7.13
C TYR A 462 -3.15 26.30 -6.66
N PHE A 463 -3.60 26.72 -5.47
CA PHE A 463 -4.97 26.41 -4.99
C PHE A 463 -5.76 27.57 -4.39
N THR A 464 -5.37 28.82 -4.62
CA THR A 464 -6.18 30.00 -4.31
C THR A 464 -6.42 30.82 -5.57
N THR A 465 -7.35 30.37 -6.42
CA THR A 465 -8.24 31.24 -7.19
C THR A 465 -9.24 30.38 -7.97
N GLN A 466 -10.42 30.19 -7.40
CA GLN A 466 -11.65 30.24 -8.19
C GLN A 466 -12.60 31.25 -7.54
N ASN A 467 -12.48 32.47 -8.08
CA ASN A 467 -13.51 33.46 -8.37
C ASN A 467 -14.21 34.26 -7.24
N LEU A 468 -14.18 35.57 -7.50
CA LEU A 468 -15.29 36.52 -7.40
C LEU A 468 -16.68 35.88 -7.56
#